data_AF-A0A9W7FZF0-F1
#
_entry.id   AF-A0A9W7FZF0-F1
#
_cell.length_a   1.000
_cell.length_b   1.000
_cell.length_c   1.000
_cell.angle_alpha   90.00
_cell.angle_beta   90.00
_cell.angle_gamma   90.00
#
_symmetry.space_group_name_H-M   'P 1'
#
loop_
_entity.id
_entity.type
_entity.pdbx_description
1 polymer ?
#
loop_
_entity_poly.entity_id
_entity_poly.type
_entity_poly.pdbx_seq_one_letter_code
_entity_poly.pdbx_strand_id
1 'polypeptide(L)'
;FSNPTGALELAKALATAEGGPLVDIQAVAESFLASNRIQEATSFLLEALKEDKAEHAHLQTKLLEINLIGGAPQVADAILQNKILSHYDKPRVAKMCERTGLWQRAAENYNEIGDIKRVFKNSHAMDPEFILSYFATLSPDNAILLLKDMLSRGASNLQVVVEVSKKYSDELGAKNLIDIFETFKATEGMYYYLGYIVNSSEEQLVHFKYIQAASMLGQFKEAERVCRDSTIYDANEVKIFLMSAKLADPR
;
A
#
# COMPACT_ATOMS: atom_id res chain seq x y z
N PHE A 1 32.94 -26.32 4.16
CA PHE A 1 33.65 -26.20 2.86
C PHE A 1 35.00 -25.54 3.06
N SER A 2 36.08 -26.14 2.56
CA SER A 2 37.44 -25.55 2.58
C SER A 2 37.61 -24.47 1.50
N ASN A 3 36.77 -24.47 0.45
CA ASN A 3 36.66 -23.42 -0.57
C ASN A 3 35.17 -23.17 -0.91
N PRO A 4 34.48 -22.27 -0.18
CA PRO A 4 33.04 -21.99 -0.40
C PRO A 4 32.72 -21.41 -1.77
N THR A 5 33.57 -20.54 -2.30
CA THR A 5 33.37 -19.89 -3.60
C THR A 5 33.42 -20.90 -4.74
N GLY A 6 34.43 -21.77 -4.76
CA GLY A 6 34.53 -22.81 -5.79
C GLY A 6 33.36 -23.82 -5.71
N ALA A 7 32.89 -24.14 -4.50
CA ALA A 7 31.71 -24.99 -4.33
C ALA A 7 30.44 -24.32 -4.90
N LEU A 8 30.29 -23.02 -4.69
CA LEU A 8 29.16 -22.24 -5.22
C LEU A 8 29.19 -22.16 -6.75
N GLU A 9 30.34 -21.86 -7.35
CA GLU A 9 30.47 -21.78 -8.81
C GLU A 9 30.15 -23.12 -9.48
N LEU A 10 30.69 -24.22 -8.94
CA LEU A 10 30.39 -25.56 -9.43
C LEU A 10 28.90 -25.89 -9.28
N ALA A 11 28.30 -25.60 -8.13
CA ALA A 11 26.89 -25.82 -7.88
C ALA A 11 26.01 -25.09 -8.91
N LYS A 12 26.29 -23.81 -9.17
CA LYS A 12 25.58 -23.02 -10.18
C LYS A 12 25.71 -23.63 -11.57
N ALA A 13 26.94 -23.96 -11.99
CA ALA A 13 27.19 -24.56 -13.30
C ALA A 13 26.40 -25.87 -13.52
N LEU A 14 26.29 -26.70 -12.48
CA LEU A 14 25.54 -27.96 -12.54
C LEU A 14 24.01 -27.74 -12.54
N ALA A 15 23.52 -26.73 -11.83
CA ALA A 15 22.09 -26.42 -11.79
C ALA A 15 21.59 -25.79 -13.11
N THR A 16 22.47 -25.13 -13.86
CA THR A 16 22.13 -24.46 -15.14
C THR A 16 22.74 -25.14 -16.36
N ALA A 17 23.07 -26.43 -16.28
CA ALA A 17 23.67 -27.15 -17.39
C ALA A 17 22.72 -27.22 -18.60
N GLU A 18 23.29 -27.22 -19.81
CA GLU A 18 22.53 -27.41 -21.05
C GLU A 18 21.88 -28.80 -21.05
N GLY A 19 20.55 -28.85 -21.06
CA GLY A 19 19.76 -30.09 -20.91
C GLY A 19 19.04 -30.24 -19.57
N GLY A 20 19.24 -29.31 -18.64
CA GLY A 20 18.55 -29.25 -17.36
C GLY A 20 19.47 -29.50 -16.16
N PRO A 21 18.96 -29.35 -14.93
CA PRO A 21 19.75 -29.49 -13.71
C PRO A 21 20.38 -30.89 -13.58
N LEU A 22 21.70 -30.94 -13.44
CA LEU A 22 22.46 -32.19 -13.17
C LEU A 22 22.58 -32.51 -11.68
N VAL A 23 22.01 -31.64 -10.84
CA VAL A 23 22.01 -31.75 -9.38
C VAL A 23 20.62 -31.52 -8.84
N ASP A 24 20.34 -32.14 -7.71
CA ASP A 24 19.16 -31.81 -6.91
C ASP A 24 19.37 -30.44 -6.26
N ILE A 25 18.62 -29.45 -6.74
CA ILE A 25 18.69 -28.05 -6.27
C ILE A 25 18.40 -27.99 -4.76
N GLN A 26 17.46 -28.79 -4.26
CA GLN A 26 17.13 -28.80 -2.84
C GLN A 26 18.30 -29.33 -2.01
N ALA A 27 18.86 -30.48 -2.39
CA ALA A 27 19.96 -31.10 -1.65
C ALA A 27 21.22 -30.20 -1.61
N VAL A 28 21.51 -29.50 -2.71
CA VAL A 28 22.63 -28.55 -2.77
C VAL A 28 22.39 -27.34 -1.88
N ALA A 29 21.20 -26.75 -1.93
CA ALA A 29 20.84 -25.62 -1.07
C ALA A 29 20.90 -25.99 0.42
N GLU A 30 20.37 -27.16 0.79
CA GLU A 30 20.42 -27.68 2.16
C GLU A 30 21.86 -27.93 2.63
N SER A 31 22.76 -28.37 1.75
CA SER A 31 24.18 -28.57 2.08
C SER A 31 24.89 -27.26 2.45
N PHE A 32 24.59 -26.16 1.75
CA PHE A 32 25.08 -24.82 2.12
C PHE A 32 24.49 -24.35 3.46
N LEU A 33 23.17 -24.51 3.64
CA LEU A 33 22.49 -24.10 4.88
C LEU A 33 22.98 -24.88 6.10
N ALA A 34 23.20 -26.20 5.98
CA ALA A 34 23.76 -27.04 7.05
C ALA A 34 25.17 -26.61 7.46
N SER A 35 25.91 -25.95 6.56
CA SER A 35 27.22 -25.35 6.83
C SER A 35 27.16 -23.88 7.31
N ASN A 36 25.97 -23.38 7.65
CA ASN A 36 25.70 -21.98 7.98
C ASN A 36 26.19 -20.99 6.90
N ARG A 37 26.05 -21.38 5.62
CA ARG A 37 26.44 -20.59 4.44
C ARG A 37 25.21 -20.00 3.74
N ILE A 38 24.55 -19.05 4.42
CA ILE A 38 23.30 -18.45 3.95
C ILE A 38 23.53 -17.65 2.66
N GLN A 39 24.63 -16.90 2.56
CA GLN A 39 24.91 -16.09 1.37
C GLN A 39 25.11 -16.96 0.12
N GLU A 40 25.87 -18.06 0.24
CA GLU A 40 26.09 -19.01 -0.84
C GLU A 40 24.80 -19.75 -1.21
N ALA A 41 24.01 -20.19 -0.22
CA ALA A 41 22.69 -20.79 -0.47
C ALA A 41 21.76 -19.84 -1.23
N THR A 42 21.67 -18.58 -0.80
CA THR A 42 20.88 -17.54 -1.47
C THR A 42 21.36 -17.31 -2.90
N SER A 43 22.68 -17.16 -3.10
CA SER A 43 23.26 -16.92 -4.43
C SER A 43 23.03 -18.10 -5.38
N PHE A 44 23.13 -19.33 -4.87
CA PHE A 44 22.84 -20.54 -5.62
C PHE A 44 21.36 -20.61 -6.02
N LEU A 45 20.45 -20.42 -5.06
CA LEU A 45 19.01 -20.47 -5.31
C LEU A 45 18.54 -19.37 -6.26
N LEU A 46 19.11 -18.16 -6.19
CA LEU A 46 18.79 -17.09 -7.15
C LEU A 46 19.11 -17.50 -8.60
N GLU A 47 20.23 -18.18 -8.81
CA GLU A 47 20.60 -18.67 -10.14
C GLU A 47 19.71 -19.85 -10.57
N ALA A 48 19.50 -20.82 -9.67
CA ALA A 48 18.73 -22.03 -9.95
C ALA A 48 17.22 -21.77 -10.16
N LEU A 49 16.69 -20.70 -9.57
CA LEU A 49 15.26 -20.35 -9.61
C LEU A 49 14.93 -19.23 -10.60
N LYS A 50 15.89 -18.76 -11.40
CA LYS A 50 15.71 -17.62 -12.32
C LYS A 50 14.62 -17.80 -13.37
N GLU A 51 14.27 -19.05 -13.69
CA GLU A 51 13.20 -19.38 -14.64
C GLU A 51 11.80 -19.38 -14.01
N ASP A 52 11.67 -19.04 -12.72
CA ASP A 52 10.42 -18.94 -11.96
C ASP A 52 9.45 -20.12 -12.20
N LYS A 53 9.97 -21.35 -12.12
CA LYS A 53 9.15 -22.54 -12.36
C LYS A 53 8.28 -22.87 -11.16
N ALA A 54 7.01 -23.17 -11.41
CA ALA A 54 6.04 -23.59 -10.39
C ALA A 54 6.45 -24.86 -9.63
N GLU A 55 7.16 -25.78 -10.28
CA GLU A 55 7.69 -27.00 -9.65
C GLU A 55 8.68 -26.71 -8.51
N HIS A 56 9.28 -25.52 -8.50
CA HIS A 56 10.22 -25.08 -7.47
C HIS A 56 9.58 -24.14 -6.43
N ALA A 57 8.24 -24.04 -6.36
CA ALA A 57 7.52 -23.17 -5.44
C ALA A 57 7.99 -23.27 -3.98
N HIS A 58 8.29 -24.48 -3.50
CA HIS A 58 8.81 -24.68 -2.14
C HIS A 58 10.21 -24.09 -1.97
N LEU A 59 11.07 -24.17 -2.99
CA LEU A 59 12.40 -23.57 -2.98
C LEU A 59 12.35 -22.04 -3.10
N GLN A 60 11.40 -21.50 -3.86
CA GLN A 60 11.16 -20.05 -3.89
C GLN A 60 10.76 -19.53 -2.51
N THR A 61 9.87 -20.25 -1.84
CA THR A 61 9.48 -19.95 -0.45
C THR A 61 10.70 -20.02 0.45
N LYS A 62 11.45 -21.13 0.41
CA LYS A 62 12.67 -21.34 1.21
C LYS A 62 13.68 -20.21 1.04
N LEU A 63 13.94 -19.76 -0.20
CA LEU A 63 14.85 -18.66 -0.51
C LEU A 63 14.46 -17.37 0.23
N LEU A 64 13.16 -17.02 0.23
CA LEU A 64 12.67 -15.85 0.93
C LEU A 64 12.78 -16.04 2.45
N GLU A 65 12.41 -17.20 2.97
CA GLU A 65 12.47 -17.50 4.41
C GLU A 65 13.88 -17.38 4.98
N ILE A 66 14.88 -17.99 4.33
CA ILE A 66 16.26 -17.99 4.85
C ILE A 66 16.83 -16.57 4.91
N ASN A 67 16.42 -15.67 4.01
CA ASN A 67 16.88 -14.28 4.03
C ASN A 67 16.12 -13.45 5.07
N LEU A 68 14.80 -13.64 5.21
CA LEU A 68 13.98 -12.96 6.21
C LEU A 68 14.38 -13.34 7.64
N ILE A 69 14.64 -14.63 7.88
CA ILE A 69 15.01 -15.15 9.22
C ILE A 69 16.51 -15.05 9.47
N GLY A 70 17.34 -15.18 8.43
CA GLY A 70 18.81 -15.19 8.52
C GLY A 70 19.46 -13.82 8.71
N GLY A 71 18.67 -12.77 8.99
CA GLY A 71 19.18 -11.41 9.22
C GLY A 71 19.53 -10.63 7.96
N ALA A 72 19.02 -11.05 6.80
CA ALA A 72 19.18 -10.34 5.52
C ALA A 72 17.82 -9.95 4.89
N PRO A 73 16.90 -9.30 5.64
CA PRO A 73 15.58 -8.93 5.12
C PRO A 73 15.65 -8.05 3.87
N GLN A 74 16.69 -7.21 3.72
CA GLN A 74 16.94 -6.40 2.54
C GLN A 74 17.13 -7.22 1.26
N VAL A 75 17.67 -8.44 1.37
CA VAL A 75 17.82 -9.34 0.21
C VAL A 75 16.47 -9.88 -0.20
N ALA A 76 15.65 -10.30 0.77
CA ALA A 76 14.28 -10.74 0.50
C ALA A 76 13.42 -9.59 -0.09
N ASP A 77 13.58 -8.38 0.43
CA ASP A 77 12.90 -7.19 -0.10
C ASP A 77 13.25 -6.95 -1.58
N ALA A 78 14.54 -6.97 -1.93
CA ALA A 78 15.00 -6.82 -3.31
C ALA A 78 14.46 -7.92 -4.23
N ILE A 79 14.42 -9.18 -3.78
CA ILE A 79 13.87 -10.29 -4.57
C ILE A 79 12.39 -10.07 -4.88
N LEU A 80 11.61 -9.71 -3.85
CA LEU A 80 10.17 -9.48 -3.97
C LEU A 80 9.88 -8.24 -4.82
N GLN A 81 10.62 -7.15 -4.63
CA GLN A 81 10.48 -5.92 -5.40
C GLN A 81 10.73 -6.12 -6.90
N ASN A 82 11.75 -6.92 -7.24
CA ASN A 82 12.08 -7.23 -8.63
C ASN A 82 11.12 -8.23 -9.28
N LYS A 83 10.18 -8.82 -8.51
CA LYS A 83 9.18 -9.79 -8.99
C LYS A 83 9.80 -10.97 -9.73
N ILE A 84 10.99 -11.42 -9.28
CA ILE A 84 11.73 -12.54 -9.89
C ILE A 84 11.02 -13.87 -9.62
N LEU A 85 10.27 -13.96 -8.52
CA LEU A 85 9.59 -15.17 -8.07
C LEU A 85 8.09 -14.90 -7.98
N SER A 86 7.25 -15.85 -8.40
CA SER A 86 5.79 -15.70 -8.35
C SER A 86 5.03 -16.86 -7.72
N HIS A 87 5.66 -18.03 -7.54
CA HIS A 87 5.01 -19.27 -7.12
C HIS A 87 5.18 -19.62 -5.63
N TYR A 88 5.87 -18.80 -4.85
CA TYR A 88 6.06 -19.04 -3.42
C TYR A 88 4.76 -18.93 -2.59
N ASP A 89 4.79 -19.46 -1.37
CA ASP A 89 3.70 -19.36 -0.39
C ASP A 89 3.57 -17.90 0.11
N LYS A 90 2.71 -17.12 -0.55
CA LYS A 90 2.49 -15.71 -0.24
C LYS A 90 2.03 -15.47 1.20
N PRO A 91 1.01 -16.16 1.75
CA PRO A 91 0.60 -15.96 3.15
C PRO A 91 1.73 -16.18 4.15
N ARG A 92 2.58 -17.18 3.91
CA ARG A 92 3.73 -17.47 4.77
C ARG A 92 4.80 -16.38 4.69
N VAL A 93 5.16 -15.96 3.48
CA VAL A 93 6.12 -14.87 3.26
C VAL A 93 5.60 -13.56 3.84
N ALA A 94 4.32 -13.23 3.65
CA ALA A 94 3.70 -12.02 4.19
C ALA A 94 3.88 -11.91 5.71
N LYS A 95 3.62 -12.99 6.45
CA LYS A 95 3.81 -13.05 7.91
C LYS A 95 5.26 -12.83 8.32
N MET A 96 6.21 -13.29 7.51
CA MET A 96 7.63 -13.07 7.78
C MET A 96 8.03 -11.62 7.48
N CYS A 97 7.61 -11.05 6.35
CA CYS A 97 7.80 -9.64 6.04
C CYS A 97 7.24 -8.73 7.13
N GLU A 98 6.06 -9.05 7.67
CA GLU A 98 5.44 -8.32 8.78
C GLU A 98 6.32 -8.35 10.03
N ARG A 99 6.88 -9.52 10.39
CA ARG A 99 7.77 -9.67 11.55
C ARG A 99 9.11 -8.96 11.40
N THR A 100 9.60 -8.82 10.17
CA THR A 100 10.88 -8.15 9.87
C THR A 100 10.72 -6.67 9.54
N GLY A 101 9.50 -6.11 9.62
CA GLY A 101 9.23 -4.69 9.34
C GLY A 101 9.18 -4.31 7.86
N LEU A 102 9.12 -5.29 6.94
CA LEU A 102 8.95 -5.06 5.50
C LEU A 102 7.47 -4.89 5.16
N TRP A 103 6.88 -3.80 5.63
CA TRP A 103 5.42 -3.59 5.58
C TRP A 103 4.86 -3.55 4.15
N GLN A 104 5.58 -2.94 3.20
CA GLN A 104 5.14 -2.88 1.79
C GLN A 104 5.03 -4.28 1.18
N ARG A 105 6.08 -5.10 1.37
CA ARG A 105 6.12 -6.49 0.89
C ARG A 105 5.08 -7.37 1.57
N ALA A 106 4.80 -7.13 2.86
CA ALA A 106 3.72 -7.81 3.56
C ALA A 106 2.36 -7.48 2.94
N ALA A 107 2.08 -6.20 2.65
CA ALA A 107 0.83 -5.76 2.04
C ALA A 107 0.62 -6.35 0.63
N GLU A 108 1.67 -6.43 -0.18
CA GLU A 108 1.61 -7.03 -1.53
C GLU A 108 1.30 -8.54 -1.53
N ASN A 109 1.57 -9.22 -0.42
CA ASN A 109 1.40 -10.67 -0.30
C ASN A 109 0.15 -11.10 0.47
N TYR A 110 -0.52 -10.18 1.14
CA TYR A 110 -1.81 -10.42 1.76
C TYR A 110 -2.96 -10.16 0.78
N ASN A 111 -3.97 -11.03 0.81
CA ASN A 111 -5.20 -10.87 0.04
C ASN A 111 -6.38 -10.44 0.92
N GLU A 112 -6.35 -10.79 2.20
CA GLU A 112 -7.44 -10.53 3.14
C GLU A 112 -7.37 -9.10 3.66
N ILE A 113 -8.48 -8.36 3.54
CA ILE A 113 -8.56 -6.97 3.99
C ILE A 113 -8.22 -6.80 5.48
N GLY A 114 -8.49 -7.81 6.31
CA GLY A 114 -8.12 -7.81 7.73
C GLY A 114 -6.61 -7.78 7.96
N ASP A 115 -5.85 -8.53 7.16
CA ASP A 115 -4.39 -8.55 7.21
C ASP A 115 -3.81 -7.26 6.63
N ILE A 116 -4.37 -6.76 5.52
CA ILE A 116 -3.97 -5.49 4.90
C ILE A 116 -4.14 -4.34 5.89
N LYS A 117 -5.31 -4.21 6.54
CA LYS A 117 -5.56 -3.20 7.58
C LYS A 117 -4.58 -3.31 8.74
N ARG A 118 -4.16 -4.52 9.11
CA ARG A 118 -3.16 -4.73 10.16
C ARG A 118 -1.80 -4.19 9.73
N VAL A 119 -1.37 -4.47 8.51
CA VAL A 119 -0.09 -3.99 7.96
C VAL A 119 -0.09 -2.47 7.81
N PHE A 120 -1.20 -1.89 7.32
CA PHE A 120 -1.37 -0.45 7.15
C PHE A 120 -1.42 0.35 8.46
N LYS A 121 -1.44 -0.30 9.63
CA LYS A 121 -1.11 0.36 10.92
C LYS A 121 0.26 1.03 10.88
N ASN A 122 1.18 0.49 10.08
CA ASN A 122 2.53 0.99 9.91
C ASN A 122 2.71 1.75 8.59
N SER A 123 1.63 2.33 8.04
CA SER A 123 1.67 3.17 6.83
C SER A 123 2.73 4.28 6.89
N HIS A 124 2.98 4.86 8.07
CA HIS A 124 4.01 5.87 8.30
C HIS A 124 5.45 5.40 8.02
N ALA A 125 5.68 4.08 8.01
CA ALA A 125 6.95 3.45 7.68
C ALA A 125 6.99 2.91 6.24
N MET A 126 6.00 3.26 5.42
CA MET A 126 5.94 2.93 4.00
C MET A 126 6.21 4.17 3.15
N ASP A 127 6.57 3.94 1.88
CA ASP A 127 6.64 4.99 0.89
C ASP A 127 5.23 5.50 0.57
N PRO A 128 4.96 6.83 0.65
CA PRO A 128 3.69 7.41 0.25
C PRO A 128 3.28 7.05 -1.19
N GLU A 129 4.23 6.94 -2.13
CA GLU A 129 3.93 6.58 -3.52
C GLU A 129 3.51 5.11 -3.64
N PHE A 130 4.13 4.23 -2.85
CA PHE A 130 3.68 2.85 -2.70
C PHE A 130 2.24 2.78 -2.19
N ILE A 131 1.90 3.51 -1.11
CA ILE A 131 0.53 3.50 -0.59
C ILE A 131 -0.45 3.93 -1.68
N LEU A 132 -0.16 5.05 -2.34
CA LEU A 132 -1.03 5.59 -3.38
C LEU A 132 -1.23 4.60 -4.53
N SER A 133 -0.17 3.94 -5.00
CA SER A 133 -0.27 2.92 -6.06
C SER A 133 -0.93 1.62 -5.59
N TYR A 134 -0.77 1.23 -4.33
CA TYR A 134 -1.39 0.05 -3.76
C TYR A 134 -2.92 0.15 -3.77
N PHE A 135 -3.49 1.33 -3.53
CA PHE A 135 -4.95 1.53 -3.61
C PHE A 135 -5.53 1.18 -4.99
N ALA A 136 -4.78 1.32 -6.09
CA ALA A 136 -5.22 0.91 -7.43
C ALA A 136 -5.37 -0.61 -7.59
N THR A 137 -4.81 -1.39 -6.67
CA THR A 137 -4.91 -2.86 -6.68
C THR A 137 -6.12 -3.37 -5.90
N LEU A 138 -6.78 -2.50 -5.14
CA LEU A 138 -7.92 -2.85 -4.30
C LEU A 138 -9.23 -2.68 -5.07
N SER A 139 -10.24 -3.48 -4.72
CA SER A 139 -11.61 -3.16 -5.13
C SER A 139 -12.10 -1.87 -4.44
N PRO A 140 -13.07 -1.14 -5.02
CA PRO A 140 -13.61 0.07 -4.40
C PRO A 140 -14.08 -0.13 -2.96
N ASP A 141 -14.74 -1.25 -2.67
CA ASP A 141 -15.19 -1.60 -1.32
C ASP A 141 -14.01 -1.78 -0.34
N ASN A 142 -12.95 -2.47 -0.76
CA ASN A 142 -11.77 -2.68 0.08
C ASN A 142 -10.98 -1.37 0.27
N ALA A 143 -10.89 -0.53 -0.76
CA ALA A 143 -10.29 0.80 -0.68
C ALA A 143 -11.05 1.67 0.34
N ILE A 144 -12.38 1.73 0.28
CA ILE A 144 -13.22 2.44 1.26
C ILE A 144 -12.98 1.90 2.67
N LEU A 145 -12.96 0.58 2.84
CA LEU A 145 -12.72 -0.05 4.13
C LEU A 145 -11.33 0.29 4.70
N LEU A 146 -10.31 0.37 3.84
CA LEU A 146 -8.96 0.72 4.24
C LEU A 146 -8.82 2.21 4.57
N LEU A 147 -9.42 3.11 3.79
CA LEU A 147 -9.46 4.56 4.09
C LEU A 147 -10.12 4.83 5.45
N LYS A 148 -11.24 4.18 5.74
CA LYS A 148 -11.91 4.26 7.05
C LYS A 148 -10.98 3.80 8.17
N ASP A 149 -10.30 2.67 7.99
CA ASP A 149 -9.35 2.16 8.97
C ASP A 149 -8.17 3.12 9.18
N MET A 150 -7.62 3.70 8.11
CA MET A 150 -6.53 4.66 8.18
C MET A 150 -6.91 5.94 8.94
N LEU A 151 -8.09 6.53 8.67
CA LEU A 151 -8.57 7.72 9.39
C LEU A 151 -8.89 7.43 10.85
N SER A 152 -9.41 6.23 11.17
CA SER A 152 -9.72 5.84 12.55
C SER A 152 -8.51 5.84 13.49
N ARG A 153 -7.29 5.81 12.92
CA ARG A 153 -6.02 5.75 13.65
C ARG A 153 -5.43 7.13 13.96
N GLY A 154 -5.98 8.20 13.40
CA GLY A 154 -5.61 9.58 13.72
C GLY A 154 -5.21 10.43 12.51
N ALA A 155 -4.92 11.70 12.78
CA ALA A 155 -4.70 12.72 11.76
C ALA A 155 -3.40 12.57 10.97
N SER A 156 -2.43 11.76 11.44
CA SER A 156 -1.18 11.51 10.70
C SER A 156 -1.40 10.85 9.34
N ASN A 157 -2.51 10.10 9.17
CA ASN A 157 -2.87 9.48 7.90
C ASN A 157 -3.69 10.40 6.99
N LEU A 158 -4.09 11.58 7.46
CA LEU A 158 -5.04 12.46 6.75
C LEU A 158 -4.53 12.85 5.36
N GLN A 159 -3.27 13.26 5.27
CA GLN A 159 -2.68 13.69 4.00
C GLN A 159 -2.72 12.58 2.95
N VAL A 160 -2.31 11.36 3.30
CA VAL A 160 -2.34 10.22 2.39
C VAL A 160 -3.76 9.87 1.98
N VAL A 161 -4.71 9.88 2.92
CA VAL A 161 -6.13 9.64 2.63
C VAL A 161 -6.69 10.68 1.66
N VAL A 162 -6.33 11.96 1.81
CA VAL A 162 -6.73 13.01 0.86
C VAL A 162 -6.16 12.74 -0.54
N GLU A 163 -4.87 12.41 -0.65
CA GLU A 163 -4.25 12.15 -1.96
C GLU A 163 -4.84 10.93 -2.66
N VAL A 164 -5.14 9.86 -1.91
CA VAL A 164 -5.87 8.69 -2.44
C VAL A 164 -7.28 9.09 -2.89
N SER A 165 -7.98 9.89 -2.09
CA SER A 165 -9.34 10.37 -2.41
C SER A 165 -9.37 11.23 -3.67
N LYS A 166 -8.39 12.10 -3.86
CA LYS A 166 -8.25 12.92 -5.09
C LYS A 166 -7.99 12.04 -6.31
N LYS A 167 -7.03 11.12 -6.21
CA LYS A 167 -6.59 10.29 -7.34
C LYS A 167 -7.64 9.30 -7.81
N TYR A 168 -8.37 8.68 -6.88
CA TYR A 168 -9.35 7.63 -7.18
C TYR A 168 -10.80 8.11 -6.94
N SER A 169 -11.04 9.43 -7.03
CA SER A 169 -12.35 10.04 -6.77
C SER A 169 -13.46 9.42 -7.62
N ASP A 170 -13.19 9.22 -8.91
CA ASP A 170 -14.18 8.73 -9.88
C ASP A 170 -14.58 7.28 -9.59
N GLU A 171 -13.63 6.47 -9.11
CA GLU A 171 -13.82 5.04 -8.81
C GLU A 171 -14.49 4.83 -7.45
N LEU A 172 -14.12 5.62 -6.44
CA LEU A 172 -14.62 5.51 -5.07
C LEU A 172 -15.95 6.25 -4.89
N GLY A 173 -16.21 7.27 -5.70
CA GLY A 173 -17.40 8.11 -5.66
C GLY A 173 -17.33 9.20 -4.58
N ALA A 174 -17.63 10.45 -4.97
CA ALA A 174 -17.55 11.61 -4.10
C ALA A 174 -18.42 11.47 -2.84
N LYS A 175 -19.65 10.94 -2.99
CA LYS A 175 -20.55 10.68 -1.86
C LYS A 175 -19.93 9.76 -0.80
N ASN A 176 -19.33 8.63 -1.21
CA ASN A 176 -18.70 7.70 -0.27
C ASN A 176 -17.50 8.35 0.44
N LEU A 177 -16.69 9.11 -0.30
CA LEU A 177 -15.54 9.81 0.27
C LEU A 177 -15.96 10.91 1.26
N ILE A 178 -17.02 11.67 0.95
CA ILE A 178 -17.64 12.63 1.87
C ILE A 178 -18.08 11.91 3.15
N ASP A 179 -18.86 10.82 3.04
CA ASP A 179 -19.36 10.06 4.19
C ASP A 179 -18.21 9.58 5.09
N ILE A 180 -17.08 9.17 4.51
CA ILE A 180 -15.87 8.78 5.24
C ILE A 180 -15.32 9.96 6.05
N PHE A 181 -15.05 11.10 5.41
CA PHE A 181 -14.49 12.25 6.12
C PHE A 181 -15.44 12.78 7.21
N GLU A 182 -16.75 12.77 6.97
CA GLU A 182 -17.75 13.16 7.97
C GLU A 182 -17.78 12.22 9.17
N THR A 183 -17.75 10.90 8.93
CA THR A 183 -17.75 9.88 9.99
C THR A 183 -16.59 10.09 10.96
N PHE A 184 -15.41 10.46 10.45
CA PHE A 184 -14.22 10.69 11.27
C PHE A 184 -14.00 12.15 11.66
N LYS A 185 -14.96 13.05 11.36
CA LYS A 185 -14.88 14.49 11.62
C LYS A 185 -13.60 15.12 11.04
N ALA A 186 -13.14 14.60 9.91
CA ALA A 186 -11.92 15.02 9.24
C ALA A 186 -12.21 16.20 8.28
N THR A 187 -12.72 17.31 8.84
CA THR A 187 -13.16 18.50 8.09
C THR A 187 -12.05 19.07 7.20
N GLU A 188 -10.81 19.09 7.69
CA GLU A 188 -9.64 19.52 6.92
C GLU A 188 -9.40 18.63 5.69
N GLY A 189 -9.49 17.30 5.86
CA GLY A 189 -9.35 16.36 4.74
C GLY A 189 -10.47 16.52 3.71
N MET A 190 -11.70 16.66 4.19
CA MET A 190 -12.86 16.93 3.33
C MET A 190 -12.67 18.22 2.53
N TYR A 191 -12.20 19.29 3.16
CA TYR A 191 -11.93 20.56 2.49
C TYR A 191 -10.90 20.43 1.37
N TYR A 192 -9.76 19.77 1.63
CA TYR A 192 -8.72 19.61 0.61
C TYR A 192 -9.12 18.67 -0.53
N TYR A 193 -9.86 17.61 -0.23
CA TYR A 193 -10.39 16.71 -1.25
C TYR A 193 -11.45 17.40 -2.11
N LEU A 194 -12.47 17.99 -1.47
CA LEU A 194 -13.56 18.65 -2.21
C LEU A 194 -13.06 19.88 -2.97
N GLY A 195 -12.08 20.62 -2.44
CA GLY A 195 -11.46 21.74 -3.16
C GLY A 195 -10.78 21.31 -4.47
N TYR A 196 -10.33 20.06 -4.57
CA TYR A 196 -9.78 19.51 -5.80
C TYR A 196 -10.86 19.24 -6.85
N ILE A 197 -12.05 18.77 -6.44
CA ILE A 197 -13.11 18.34 -7.38
C ILE A 197 -14.24 19.37 -7.57
N VAL A 198 -14.40 20.36 -6.69
CA VAL A 198 -15.58 21.24 -6.64
C VAL A 198 -15.77 22.03 -7.94
N ASN A 199 -14.69 22.44 -8.59
CA ASN A 199 -14.78 23.22 -9.83
C ASN A 199 -15.18 22.38 -11.05
N SER A 200 -15.03 21.05 -11.00
CA SER A 200 -15.38 20.14 -12.09
C SER A 200 -16.57 19.24 -11.76
N SER A 201 -17.07 19.27 -10.52
CA SER A 201 -18.18 18.43 -10.09
C SER A 201 -19.53 19.08 -10.42
N GLU A 202 -20.46 18.28 -10.92
CA GLU A 202 -21.86 18.65 -11.12
C GLU A 202 -22.78 18.19 -9.97
N GLU A 203 -22.20 17.62 -8.90
CA GLU A 203 -22.97 17.12 -7.76
C GLU A 203 -23.21 18.23 -6.73
N GLN A 204 -24.48 18.58 -6.52
CA GLN A 204 -24.91 19.54 -5.49
C GLN A 204 -24.31 19.26 -4.11
N LEU A 205 -24.20 17.98 -3.74
CA LEU A 205 -23.62 17.56 -2.46
C LEU A 205 -22.16 18.00 -2.30
N VAL A 206 -21.35 17.91 -3.36
CA VAL A 206 -19.93 18.30 -3.35
C VAL A 206 -19.79 19.79 -3.07
N HIS A 207 -20.57 20.63 -3.76
CA HIS A 207 -20.56 22.08 -3.58
C HIS A 207 -21.01 22.47 -2.17
N PHE A 208 -22.12 21.90 -1.70
CA PHE A 208 -22.63 22.16 -0.35
C PHE A 208 -21.62 21.76 0.73
N LYS A 209 -21.07 20.55 0.65
CA LYS A 209 -20.11 20.02 1.62
C LYS A 209 -18.78 20.78 1.59
N TYR A 210 -18.35 21.27 0.43
CA TYR A 210 -17.19 22.13 0.33
C TYR A 210 -17.40 23.47 1.04
N ILE A 211 -18.54 24.13 0.80
CA ILE A 211 -18.91 25.39 1.49
C ILE A 211 -18.97 25.17 3.01
N GLN A 212 -19.59 24.06 3.44
CA GLN A 212 -19.65 23.66 4.85
C GLN A 212 -18.23 23.50 5.44
N ALA A 213 -17.36 22.73 4.77
CA ALA A 213 -15.99 22.49 5.23
C ALA A 213 -15.16 23.79 5.30
N ALA A 214 -15.22 24.61 4.25
CA ALA A 214 -14.51 25.89 4.16
C ALA A 214 -14.95 26.84 5.28
N SER A 215 -16.26 26.95 5.52
CA SER A 215 -16.82 27.79 6.58
C SER A 215 -16.36 27.33 7.97
N MET A 216 -16.41 26.02 8.24
CA MET A 216 -15.97 25.45 9.53
C MET A 216 -14.47 25.66 9.81
N LEU A 217 -13.65 25.76 8.76
CA LEU A 217 -12.21 26.03 8.86
C LEU A 217 -11.87 27.53 8.82
N GLY A 218 -12.88 28.41 8.74
CA GLY A 218 -12.68 29.86 8.63
C GLY A 218 -12.16 30.33 7.26
N GLN A 219 -12.21 29.48 6.24
CA GLN A 219 -11.82 29.80 4.86
C GLN A 219 -12.97 30.49 4.11
N PHE A 220 -13.45 31.61 4.65
CA PHE A 220 -14.64 32.31 4.15
C PHE A 220 -14.50 32.79 2.70
N LYS A 221 -13.29 33.18 2.28
CA LYS A 221 -13.02 33.59 0.89
C LYS A 221 -13.33 32.48 -0.12
N GLU A 222 -13.00 31.23 0.22
CA GLU A 222 -13.29 30.09 -0.65
C GLU A 222 -14.77 29.70 -0.62
N ALA A 223 -15.41 29.79 0.55
CA ALA A 223 -16.86 29.61 0.66
C ALA A 223 -17.62 30.64 -0.19
N GLU A 224 -17.24 31.93 -0.12
CA GLU A 224 -17.79 33.01 -0.93
C GLU A 224 -17.53 32.82 -2.42
N ARG A 225 -16.31 32.41 -2.80
CA ARG A 225 -15.96 32.12 -4.20
C ARG A 225 -16.91 31.08 -4.79
N VAL A 226 -17.08 29.94 -4.11
CA VAL A 226 -17.97 28.89 -4.62
C VAL A 226 -19.43 29.33 -4.58
N CYS A 227 -19.85 30.11 -3.59
CA CYS A 227 -21.21 30.66 -3.56
C CYS A 227 -21.50 31.63 -4.72
N ARG A 228 -20.49 32.35 -5.19
CA ARG A 228 -20.63 33.28 -6.31
C ARG A 228 -20.52 32.57 -7.66
N ASP A 229 -19.58 31.64 -7.78
CA ASP A 229 -19.16 31.09 -9.06
C ASP A 229 -19.96 29.81 -9.41
N SER A 230 -20.50 29.08 -8.43
CA SER A 230 -21.29 27.87 -8.63
C SER A 230 -22.79 28.16 -8.61
N THR A 231 -23.54 27.53 -9.52
CA THR A 231 -25.02 27.54 -9.55
C THR A 231 -25.62 26.18 -9.18
N ILE A 232 -24.79 25.25 -8.72
CA ILE A 232 -25.13 23.81 -8.61
C ILE A 232 -25.68 23.45 -7.22
N TYR A 233 -25.53 24.34 -6.23
CA TYR A 233 -25.96 24.10 -4.85
C TYR A 233 -27.29 24.79 -4.50
N ASP A 234 -28.00 24.28 -3.49
CA ASP A 234 -29.21 24.95 -2.97
C ASP A 234 -28.82 26.10 -2.03
N ALA A 235 -29.08 27.32 -2.52
CA ALA A 235 -28.80 28.56 -1.78
C ALA A 235 -29.56 28.66 -0.45
N ASN A 236 -30.76 28.08 -0.33
CA ASN A 236 -31.51 28.06 0.92
C ASN A 236 -30.84 27.15 1.94
N GLU A 237 -30.37 25.98 1.53
CA GLU A 237 -29.68 25.04 2.40
C GLU A 237 -28.37 25.64 2.93
N VAL A 238 -27.57 26.25 2.06
CA VAL A 238 -26.35 26.96 2.45
C VAL A 238 -26.66 28.12 3.40
N LYS A 239 -27.70 28.92 3.11
CA LYS A 239 -28.12 30.02 3.99
C LYS A 239 -28.50 29.53 5.37
N ILE A 240 -29.31 28.46 5.47
CA ILE A 240 -29.71 27.87 6.75
C ILE A 240 -28.48 27.39 7.52
N PHE A 241 -27.55 26.71 6.85
CA PHE A 241 -26.29 26.29 7.46
C PHE A 241 -25.50 27.49 7.99
N LEU A 242 -25.21 28.50 7.17
CA LEU A 242 -24.42 29.67 7.57
C LEU A 242 -25.06 30.47 8.71
N MET A 243 -26.39 30.58 8.74
CA MET A 243 -27.12 31.24 9.83
C MET A 243 -27.10 30.45 11.13
N SER A 244 -27.09 29.11 11.05
CA SER A 244 -27.10 28.22 12.22
C SER A 244 -25.70 27.92 12.76
N ALA A 245 -24.69 28.00 11.91
CA ALA A 245 -23.30 27.73 12.26
C ALA A 245 -22.76 28.89 13.12
N LYS A 246 -22.28 28.55 14.32
CA LYS A 246 -21.55 29.50 15.20
C LYS A 246 -20.14 29.75 14.65
N LEU A 247 -20.06 30.38 13.49
CA LEU A 247 -18.82 30.69 12.80
C LEU A 247 -18.13 31.87 13.51
N ALA A 248 -16.80 31.85 13.56
CA ALA A 248 -16.02 32.98 14.05
C ALA A 248 -16.19 34.17 13.10
N ASP A 249 -16.20 35.38 13.65
CA ASP A 249 -16.41 36.61 12.88
C ASP A 249 -15.32 36.78 11.80
N PRO A 250 -15.69 36.87 10.50
CA PRO A 250 -14.74 37.13 9.43
C PRO A 250 -14.23 38.58 9.54
N ARG A 251 -13.04 38.75 10.14
CA ARG A 251 -12.33 40.05 10.18
C ARG A 251 -11.70 40.43 8.85
#